data_AF-A0A6V7L3G6-F1
#
_entry.id   AF-A0A6V7L3G6-F1
#
_cell.length_a   1.000
_cell.length_b   1.000
_cell.length_c   1.000
_cell.angle_alpha   90.00
_cell.angle_beta   90.00
_cell.angle_gamma   90.00
#
_symmetry.space_group_name_H-M   'P 1'
#
loop_
_entity.id
_entity.type
_entity.pdbx_description
1 polymer ?
#
loop_
_entity_poly.entity_id
_entity_poly.type
_entity_poly.pdbx_seq_one_letter_code
_entity_poly.pdbx_strand_id
1 'polypeptide(L)' 'MVKKSAIVYGLLRSQKRPDGFSPNEIVQRVSESHGFSPGKGLKREINAALRRGLDFGILTRQRNRY' A
#
# COMPACT_ATOMS: atom_id res chain seq x y z
N MET A 1 6.24 -1.19 -17.83
CA MET A 1 5.91 -1.85 -16.54
C MET A 1 5.57 -0.78 -15.51
N VAL A 2 4.34 -0.78 -14.97
CA VAL A 2 3.97 0.15 -13.89
C VAL A 2 4.62 -0.31 -12.59
N LYS A 3 5.35 0.58 -11.90
CA LYS A 3 5.95 0.26 -10.60
C LYS A 3 4.85 0.14 -9.55
N LYS A 4 4.70 -1.04 -8.95
CA LYS A 4 3.69 -1.33 -7.91
C LYS A 4 3.79 -0.40 -6.69
N SER A 5 4.94 0.20 -6.42
CA SER A 5 5.10 1.24 -5.40
C SER A 5 4.32 2.51 -5.72
N ALA A 6 4.29 2.94 -6.99
CA ALA A 6 3.52 4.13 -7.41
C ALA A 6 2.02 3.91 -7.24
N ILE A 7 1.56 2.68 -7.45
CA ILE A 7 0.18 2.26 -7.23
C ILE A 7 -0.20 2.40 -5.74
N VAL A 8 0.64 1.85 -4.85
CA VAL A 8 0.38 1.91 -3.39
C VAL A 8 0.31 3.36 -2.91
N TYR A 9 1.27 4.20 -3.31
CA TYR A 9 1.27 5.61 -2.89
C TYR A 9 0.11 6.40 -3.50
N GLY A 10 -0.24 6.13 -4.76
CA GLY A 10 -1.42 6.70 -5.41
C GLY A 10 -2.69 6.40 -4.61
N LEU A 11 -2.88 5.15 -4.20
CA LEU A 11 -4.02 4.72 -3.41
C LEU A 11 -4.10 5.41 -2.03
N LEU A 12 -2.98 5.46 -1.31
CA LEU A 12 -2.91 6.12 0.00
C LEU A 12 -3.17 7.63 -0.11
N ARG A 13 -2.72 8.26 -1.19
CA ARG A 13 -2.95 9.69 -1.45
C ARG A 13 -4.39 10.00 -1.85
N SER A 14 -5.00 9.17 -2.70
CA SER A 14 -6.35 9.41 -3.22
C SER A 14 -7.45 9.13 -2.19
N GLN A 15 -7.20 8.20 -1.26
CA GLN A 15 -8.21 7.76 -0.30
C GLN A 15 -7.82 8.08 1.14
N LYS A 16 -7.39 9.33 1.41
CA LYS A 16 -7.04 9.81 2.76
C LYS A 16 -8.17 9.53 3.76
N ARG A 17 -8.12 8.36 4.41
CA ARG A 17 -8.97 8.03 5.54
C ARG A 17 -8.34 8.65 6.79
N PRO A 18 -9.14 9.22 7.70
CA PRO A 18 -8.63 9.76 8.97
C PRO A 18 -7.82 8.71 9.75
N ASP A 19 -8.21 7.44 9.63
CA ASP A 19 -7.61 6.35 10.38
C ASP A 19 -6.51 5.60 9.61
N GLY A 20 -6.24 5.97 8.35
CA GLY A 20 -5.33 5.25 7.45
C GLY A 20 -5.84 3.88 6.99
N PHE A 21 -4.95 3.08 6.40
CA PHE A 21 -5.24 1.71 5.95
C PHE A 21 -4.36 0.67 6.61
N SER A 22 -4.94 -0.47 6.96
CA SER A 22 -4.16 -1.65 7.33
C SER A 22 -3.46 -2.27 6.11
N PRO A 23 -2.35 -3.00 6.29
CA PRO A 23 -1.68 -3.71 5.20
C PRO A 23 -2.59 -4.62 4.38
N ASN A 24 -3.55 -5.29 5.03
CA ASN A 24 -4.49 -6.18 4.35
C ASN A 24 -5.48 -5.40 3.48
N GLU A 25 -6.00 -4.28 3.97
CA GLU A 25 -6.88 -3.39 3.18
C GLU A 25 -6.12 -2.82 1.97
N ILE A 26 -4.85 -2.46 2.14
CA ILE A 26 -4.00 -1.97 1.04
C ILE A 26 -3.82 -3.07 -0.01
N VAL A 27 -3.50 -4.30 0.41
CA VAL A 27 -3.36 -5.44 -0.51
C VAL A 27 -4.65 -5.71 -1.26
N GLN A 28 -5.78 -5.75 -0.56
CA GLN A 28 -7.08 -6.00 -1.16
C GLN A 28 -7.44 -4.94 -2.20
N ARG A 29 -7.31 -3.66 -1.87
CA ARG A 29 -7.68 -2.59 -2.80
C ARG A 29 -6.72 -2.45 -3.98
N VAL A 30 -5.42 -2.68 -3.77
CA VAL A 30 -4.44 -2.73 -4.87
C VAL A 30 -4.74 -3.90 -5.81
N SER A 31 -5.15 -5.04 -5.25
CA SER A 31 -5.61 -6.21 -6.00
C SER A 31 -6.87 -5.90 -6.81
N GLU A 32 -7.90 -5.32 -6.18
CA GLU A 32 -9.16 -4.92 -6.83
C GLU A 32 -8.97 -3.86 -7.92
N SER A 33 -8.16 -2.82 -7.66
CA SER A 33 -7.97 -1.70 -8.59
C SER A 33 -7.16 -2.06 -9.84
N HIS A 34 -6.33 -3.11 -9.78
CA HIS A 34 -5.41 -3.46 -10.86
C HIS A 34 -5.55 -4.91 -11.35
N GLY A 35 -6.56 -5.64 -10.89
CA GLY A 35 -6.80 -7.02 -11.29
C GLY A 35 -5.70 -8.01 -10.88
N PHE A 36 -4.90 -7.69 -9.86
CA PHE A 36 -3.86 -8.60 -9.38
C PHE A 36 -4.45 -9.64 -8.44
N SER A 37 -3.99 -10.90 -8.52
CA SER A 37 -4.37 -11.90 -7.51
C SER A 37 -3.64 -11.62 -6.18
N PRO A 38 -4.31 -11.64 -5.02
CA PRO A 38 -3.74 -11.31 -3.71
C PRO A 38 -2.84 -12.44 -3.14
N GLY A 39 -1.84 -12.85 -3.92
CA GLY A 39 -0.86 -13.88 -3.57
C GLY A 39 0.29 -13.39 -2.69
N LYS A 40 1.12 -14.34 -2.24
CA LYS A 40 2.31 -14.07 -1.39
C LYS A 40 3.28 -13.07 -2.02
N GLY A 41 3.42 -13.05 -3.35
CA GLY A 41 4.29 -12.12 -4.07
C GLY A 41 3.84 -10.67 -3.94
N LEU A 42 2.55 -10.40 -4.21
CA LEU A 42 1.97 -9.07 -4.09
C LEU A 42 2.08 -8.52 -2.66
N LYS A 43 1.79 -9.36 -1.66
CA LYS A 43 1.94 -8.98 -0.25
C LYS A 43 3.38 -8.56 0.10
N ARG A 44 4.39 -9.29 -0.40
CA ARG A 44 5.81 -8.94 -0.18
C ARG A 44 6.17 -7.61 -0.83
N GLU A 45 5.74 -7.37 -2.06
CA GLU A 45 6.03 -6.13 -2.77
C GLU A 45 5.36 -4.93 -2.11
N ILE A 46 4.09 -5.07 -1.69
CA ILE A 46 3.36 -4.02 -0.98
C ILE A 46 4.03 -3.72 0.36
N ASN A 47 4.39 -4.74 1.15
CA ASN A 47 5.11 -4.53 2.41
C ASN A 47 6.47 -3.82 2.20
N ALA A 48 7.20 -4.18 1.15
CA ALA A 48 8.44 -3.49 0.80
C ALA A 48 8.21 -2.03 0.39
N ALA A 49 7.12 -1.73 -0.33
CA ALA A 49 6.74 -0.36 -0.67
C ALA A 49 6.34 0.45 0.58
N LEU A 50 5.54 -0.14 1.48
CA LEU A 50 5.15 0.51 2.74
C LEU A 50 6.37 0.83 3.61
N ARG A 51 7.30 -0.13 3.76
CA ARG A 51 8.52 0.07 4.52
C ARG A 51 9.37 1.20 3.94
N ARG A 52 9.63 1.19 2.63
CA ARG A 52 10.37 2.27 1.96
C ARG A 52 9.65 3.62 2.10
N GLY A 53 8.32 3.61 2.03
CA GLY A 53 7.51 4.82 2.23
C GLY A 53 7.70 5.42 3.62
N LEU A 54 7.81 4.60 4.66
CA LEU A 54 8.18 5.04 6.01
C LEU A 54 9.63 5.53 6.07
N ASP A 55 10.57 4.77 5.51
CA ASP A 55 12.00 5.10 5.53
C ASP A 55 12.29 6.46 4.85
N PHE A 56 11.57 6.78 3.78
CA PHE A 56 11.68 8.05 3.07
C PHE A 56 10.81 9.19 3.65
N GLY A 57 10.06 8.94 4.73
CA GLY A 57 9.17 9.93 5.33
C GLY A 57 7.96 10.32 4.47
N ILE A 58 7.63 9.50 3.47
CA ILE A 58 6.49 9.70 2.56
C ILE A 58 5.19 9.21 3.21
N LEU A 59 5.28 8.16 4.02
CA LEU A 59 4.18 7.57 4.76
C LEU A 59 4.37 7.75 6.26
N THR A 60 3.26 7.77 6.99
CA THR A 60 3.25 7.78 8.45
C THR A 60 2.51 6.54 8.94
N ARG A 61 3.05 5.84 9.95
CA ARG A 61 2.38 4.66 10.53
C ARG A 61 1.80 4.98 11.90
N GLN A 62 0.51 4.74 12.10
CA GLN A 62 -0.15 4.83 13.41
C GLN A 62 -0.94 3.55 13.68
N ARG A 63 -0.69 2.88 14.81
CA ARG A 63 -1.41 1.65 15.23
C ARG A 63 -1.58 0.60 14.10
N ASN A 64 -0.48 0.27 13.41
CA ASN A 64 -0.45 -0.66 12.26
C ASN A 64 -1.24 -0.22 11.01
N ARG A 65 -1.56 1.07 10.90
CA ARG A 65 -2.15 1.67 9.70
C ARG A 65 -1.22 2.70 9.08
N TYR A 66 -1.30 2.84 7.75
CA TYR A 66 -0.47 3.70 6.89
C TYR A 66 -1.31 4.76 6.19
#